data_AF-A0A1R3KUI4-F1
#
_entry.id   AF-A0A1R3KUI4-F1
#
_cell.length_a   1.000
_cell.length_b   1.000
_cell.length_c   1.000
_cell.angle_alpha   90.00
_cell.angle_beta   90.00
_cell.angle_gamma   90.00
#
_symmetry.space_group_name_H-M   'P 1'
#
loop_
_entity.id
_entity.type
_entity.pdbx_description
1 polymer ?
#
loop_
_entity_poly.entity_id
_entity_poly.type
_entity_poly.pdbx_seq_one_letter_code
_entity_poly.pdbx_strand_id
1 'polypeptide(L)'
;MDQNHGAVEVNHVGELPPRNRLQQMTLDIIYVLENLLGVSYPIMPPWQNMEATNRTLLNEISRLVIGYHFHTIVGSIPEYEIITTWLGLGPEHIPSLETMILKLQQPYIQSALCSNGLTTFSFPQLNMRTANPTPTAVTLNEPSSNYILDSDEKTVYIFRAANFVQAQLMIYVYHTPISGLLSYHLRFNIGRENSLLQTVTAAHPFHEPADLTAVYYNARGATLLSFRSHLQILVDEHHPMIIIVTETRLGAREANQLASDLRYNQVIFMNPIGYCGGIWLFSDLRSLSLEHIVQGDDQIGVNFLRV
;
A
#
# COMPACT_ATOMS: atom_id res chain seq x y z
N MET A 1 17.67 -29.57 -57.75
CA MET A 1 16.46 -28.77 -57.94
C MET A 1 15.33 -29.54 -57.30
N ASP A 2 14.78 -29.23 -56.14
CA ASP A 2 14.95 -28.18 -55.14
C ASP A 2 14.47 -28.78 -53.81
N GLN A 3 15.27 -28.69 -52.74
CA GLN A 3 15.06 -27.83 -51.57
C GLN A 3 13.67 -27.98 -50.91
N ASN A 4 13.50 -28.58 -49.72
CA ASN A 4 13.93 -28.23 -48.36
C ASN A 4 12.80 -27.60 -47.52
N HIS A 5 12.77 -28.01 -46.25
CA HIS A 5 12.19 -27.33 -45.08
C HIS A 5 10.72 -27.55 -44.73
N GLY A 6 10.54 -28.43 -43.73
CA GLY A 6 10.33 -27.92 -42.37
C GLY A 6 8.91 -27.52 -42.04
N ALA A 7 8.05 -28.51 -41.81
CA ALA A 7 6.91 -28.30 -40.93
C ALA A 7 7.46 -28.21 -39.50
N VAL A 8 7.65 -26.96 -39.09
CA VAL A 8 8.00 -26.50 -37.74
C VAL A 8 7.19 -27.26 -36.71
N GLU A 9 7.90 -27.91 -35.78
CA GLU A 9 7.35 -28.35 -34.50
C GLU A 9 6.58 -27.18 -33.88
N VAL A 10 5.27 -27.33 -33.77
CA VAL A 10 4.45 -26.51 -32.89
C VAL A 10 4.90 -26.87 -31.48
N ASN A 11 5.87 -26.13 -30.94
CA ASN A 11 6.24 -26.20 -29.54
C ASN A 11 4.97 -25.98 -28.71
N HIS A 12 4.43 -27.07 -28.16
CA HIS A 12 3.40 -27.03 -27.14
C HIS A 12 4.01 -26.43 -25.87
N VAL A 13 4.07 -25.10 -25.80
CA VAL A 13 4.19 -24.38 -24.53
C VAL A 13 2.91 -24.70 -23.77
N GLY A 14 3.04 -25.51 -22.71
CA GLY A 14 1.92 -25.96 -21.89
C GLY A 14 1.07 -24.77 -21.43
N GLU A 15 -0.24 -24.88 -21.62
CA GLU A 15 -1.20 -23.86 -21.21
C GLU A 15 -1.09 -23.64 -19.69
N LEU A 16 -0.76 -22.42 -19.26
CA LEU A 16 -0.62 -22.09 -17.83
C LEU A 16 -1.95 -22.34 -17.11
N PRO A 17 -1.94 -22.92 -15.90
CA PRO A 17 -3.17 -23.23 -15.19
C PRO A 17 -3.96 -21.96 -14.80
N PRO A 18 -5.30 -21.98 -14.80
CA PRO A 18 -6.09 -20.86 -14.33
C PRO A 18 -5.90 -20.62 -12.82
N ARG A 19 -6.09 -19.37 -12.38
CA ARG A 19 -5.88 -18.94 -10.97
C ARG A 19 -6.58 -19.80 -9.92
N ASN A 20 -7.79 -20.28 -10.22
CA ASN A 20 -8.57 -21.10 -9.30
C ASN A 20 -7.99 -22.51 -9.05
N ARG A 21 -6.97 -22.92 -9.81
CA ARG A 21 -6.23 -24.18 -9.62
C ARG A 21 -4.88 -23.98 -8.93
N LEU A 22 -4.49 -22.74 -8.67
CA LEU A 22 -3.23 -22.42 -8.02
C LEU A 22 -3.36 -22.47 -6.50
N GLN A 23 -2.29 -22.85 -5.83
CA GLN A 23 -2.21 -22.71 -4.38
C GLN A 23 -2.15 -21.23 -3.98
N GLN A 24 -2.64 -20.90 -2.78
CA GLN A 24 -2.67 -19.52 -2.29
C GLN A 24 -1.29 -18.85 -2.32
N MET A 25 -0.24 -19.59 -2.00
CA MET A 25 1.12 -19.06 -1.99
C MET A 25 1.62 -18.65 -3.39
N THR A 26 1.33 -19.48 -4.41
CA THR A 26 1.63 -19.14 -5.81
C THR A 26 0.84 -17.91 -6.25
N LEU A 27 -0.43 -17.82 -5.83
CA LEU A 27 -1.27 -16.64 -6.11
C LEU A 27 -0.69 -15.38 -5.47
N ASP A 28 -0.25 -15.43 -4.21
CA ASP A 28 0.35 -14.29 -3.51
C ASP A 28 1.57 -13.74 -4.27
N ILE A 29 2.43 -14.63 -4.79
CA ILE A 29 3.61 -14.22 -5.56
C ILE A 29 3.22 -13.67 -6.92
N ILE A 30 2.26 -14.30 -7.61
CA ILE A 30 1.72 -13.76 -8.85
C ILE A 30 1.21 -12.34 -8.61
N TYR A 31 0.40 -12.11 -7.57
CA TYR A 31 -0.08 -10.76 -7.24
C TYR A 31 1.06 -9.77 -6.99
N VAL A 32 2.11 -10.18 -6.26
CA VAL A 32 3.31 -9.35 -6.06
C VAL A 32 3.96 -9.00 -7.40
N LEU A 33 4.18 -9.98 -8.27
CA LEU A 33 4.87 -9.79 -9.54
C LEU A 33 4.05 -8.97 -10.53
N GLU A 34 2.73 -9.16 -10.58
CA GLU A 34 1.82 -8.29 -11.35
C GLU A 34 1.92 -6.83 -10.89
N ASN A 35 1.99 -6.61 -9.58
CA ASN A 35 2.15 -5.28 -9.00
C ASN A 35 3.50 -4.64 -9.31
N LEU A 36 4.58 -5.41 -9.21
CA LEU A 36 5.93 -4.92 -9.45
C LEU A 36 6.20 -4.66 -10.94
N LEU A 37 5.74 -5.56 -11.79
CA LEU A 37 6.10 -5.57 -13.22
C LEU A 37 5.00 -4.97 -14.11
N GLY A 38 3.79 -4.76 -13.59
CA GLY A 38 2.66 -4.27 -14.37
C GLY A 38 2.21 -5.28 -15.45
N VAL A 39 2.33 -6.56 -15.15
CA VAL A 39 1.95 -7.69 -16.02
C VAL A 39 0.66 -8.33 -15.50
N SER A 40 0.09 -9.27 -16.25
CA SER A 40 -1.14 -9.96 -15.82
C SER A 40 -1.06 -11.45 -16.10
N TYR A 41 -1.16 -12.28 -15.07
CA TYR A 41 -1.26 -13.73 -15.19
C TYR A 41 -2.65 -14.15 -15.70
N PRO A 42 -2.76 -15.10 -16.65
CA PRO A 42 -1.68 -15.95 -17.20
C PRO A 42 -1.02 -15.41 -18.47
N ILE A 43 -1.24 -14.14 -18.84
CA ILE A 43 -0.67 -13.55 -20.07
C ILE A 43 0.85 -13.41 -19.90
N MET A 44 1.61 -14.09 -20.75
CA MET A 44 3.07 -14.01 -20.75
C MET A 44 3.52 -12.62 -21.26
N PRO A 45 4.37 -11.90 -20.52
CA PRO A 45 4.88 -10.62 -20.97
C PRO A 45 5.90 -10.79 -22.12
N PRO A 46 6.00 -9.84 -23.06
CA PRO A 46 7.05 -9.86 -24.07
C PRO A 46 8.41 -9.69 -23.38
N TRP A 47 9.27 -10.71 -23.45
CA TRP A 47 10.54 -10.74 -22.71
C TRP A 47 11.47 -9.54 -23.03
N GLN A 48 11.43 -9.08 -24.28
CA GLN A 48 12.16 -7.89 -24.76
C GLN A 48 11.79 -6.60 -23.99
N ASN A 49 10.60 -6.51 -23.41
CA ASN A 49 10.17 -5.35 -22.62
C ASN A 49 10.67 -5.38 -21.17
N MET A 50 10.99 -6.57 -20.63
CA MET A 50 11.52 -6.70 -19.27
C MET A 50 12.95 -6.19 -19.19
N GLU A 51 13.82 -6.46 -20.16
CA GLU A 51 15.21 -5.98 -20.13
C GLU A 51 15.40 -4.57 -20.68
N ALA A 52 14.53 -4.10 -21.59
CA ALA A 52 14.72 -2.83 -22.30
C ALA A 52 14.24 -1.58 -21.54
N THR A 53 13.59 -1.71 -20.38
CA THR A 53 13.03 -0.57 -19.65
C THR A 53 13.89 -0.11 -18.47
N ASN A 54 13.78 1.18 -18.09
CA ASN A 54 14.28 1.83 -16.87
C ASN A 54 13.80 1.17 -15.54
N ARG A 55 13.37 -0.10 -15.57
CA ARG A 55 12.82 -0.89 -14.47
C ARG A 55 13.83 -1.90 -13.91
N THR A 56 15.12 -1.69 -14.14
CA THR A 56 16.21 -2.57 -13.68
C THR A 56 16.06 -2.98 -12.21
N LEU A 57 15.69 -2.03 -11.35
CA LEU A 57 15.47 -2.29 -9.92
C LEU A 57 14.22 -3.14 -9.65
N LEU A 58 13.11 -2.90 -10.34
CA LEU A 58 11.88 -3.68 -10.17
C LEU A 58 12.06 -5.12 -10.65
N ASN A 59 12.81 -5.32 -11.74
CA ASN A 59 13.18 -6.64 -12.21
C ASN A 59 14.09 -7.36 -11.21
N GLU A 60 15.05 -6.63 -10.65
CA GLU A 60 15.97 -7.17 -9.65
C GLU A 60 15.22 -7.63 -8.39
N ILE A 61 14.35 -6.79 -7.82
CA ILE A 61 13.56 -7.20 -6.65
C ILE A 61 12.55 -8.31 -7.00
N SER A 62 12.03 -8.36 -8.23
CA SER A 62 11.17 -9.46 -8.67
C SER A 62 11.92 -10.79 -8.71
N ARG A 63 13.15 -10.80 -9.24
CA ARG A 63 14.03 -11.99 -9.22
C ARG A 63 14.38 -12.40 -7.79
N LEU A 64 14.60 -11.44 -6.89
CA LEU A 64 14.82 -11.72 -5.46
C LEU A 64 13.58 -12.31 -4.78
N VAL A 65 12.37 -11.81 -5.09
CA VAL A 65 11.10 -12.37 -4.59
C VAL A 65 10.92 -13.82 -5.03
N ILE A 66 11.16 -14.11 -6.32
CA ILE A 66 11.07 -15.46 -6.89
C ILE A 66 12.11 -16.38 -6.26
N GLY A 67 13.38 -15.93 -6.19
CA GLY A 67 14.45 -16.69 -5.57
C GLY A 67 14.20 -16.94 -4.08
N TYR A 68 13.76 -15.93 -3.33
CA TYR A 68 13.42 -16.08 -1.92
C TYR A 68 12.34 -17.14 -1.75
N HIS A 69 11.28 -17.10 -2.55
CA HIS A 69 10.24 -18.12 -2.53
C HIS A 69 10.81 -19.52 -2.77
N PHE A 70 11.62 -19.66 -3.81
CA PHE A 70 12.25 -20.93 -4.19
C PHE A 70 13.15 -21.51 -3.09
N HIS A 71 13.94 -20.67 -2.42
CA HIS A 71 14.94 -21.13 -1.44
C HIS A 71 14.40 -21.26 0.00
N THR A 72 13.28 -20.61 0.34
CA THR A 72 12.76 -20.59 1.72
C THR A 72 11.57 -21.49 1.96
N ILE A 73 10.88 -21.93 0.90
CA ILE A 73 9.66 -22.72 1.04
C ILE A 73 9.91 -24.16 0.62
N VAL A 74 9.43 -25.07 1.46
CA VAL A 74 9.35 -26.51 1.16
C VAL A 74 8.16 -26.73 0.20
N GLY A 75 8.27 -26.18 -1.00
CA GLY A 75 7.27 -26.23 -2.07
C GLY A 75 7.67 -27.22 -3.15
N SER A 76 6.69 -27.73 -3.88
CA SER A 76 6.94 -28.71 -4.93
C SER A 76 7.54 -28.03 -6.18
N ILE A 77 8.51 -28.68 -6.85
CA ILE A 77 9.12 -28.22 -8.13
C ILE A 77 8.10 -27.62 -9.13
N PRO A 78 6.86 -28.15 -9.27
CA PRO A 78 5.84 -27.59 -10.17
C PRO A 78 5.46 -26.12 -9.94
N GLU A 79 5.47 -25.61 -8.71
CA GLU A 79 5.04 -24.22 -8.42
C GLU A 79 6.03 -23.18 -8.96
N TYR A 80 7.32 -23.51 -8.86
CA TYR A 80 8.42 -22.73 -9.41
C TYR A 80 8.38 -22.69 -10.95
N GLU A 81 8.08 -23.84 -11.59
CA GLU A 81 7.96 -23.94 -13.04
C GLU A 81 6.82 -23.06 -13.58
N ILE A 82 5.70 -22.94 -12.87
CA ILE A 82 4.59 -22.08 -13.30
C ILE A 82 5.03 -20.61 -13.39
N ILE A 83 5.69 -20.10 -12.35
CA ILE A 83 6.09 -18.67 -12.29
C ILE A 83 7.20 -18.38 -13.31
N THR A 84 8.18 -19.27 -13.41
CA THR A 84 9.30 -19.09 -14.35
C THR A 84 8.85 -19.25 -15.80
N THR A 85 7.96 -20.20 -16.10
CA THR A 85 7.34 -20.34 -17.43
C THR A 85 6.52 -19.11 -17.79
N TRP A 86 5.69 -18.61 -16.85
CA TRP A 86 4.88 -17.41 -17.07
C TRP A 86 5.72 -16.17 -17.41
N LEU A 87 6.84 -15.98 -16.72
CA LEU A 87 7.72 -14.85 -16.95
C LEU A 87 8.83 -15.12 -18.00
N GLY A 88 8.88 -16.33 -18.56
CA GLY A 88 9.93 -16.76 -19.47
C GLY A 88 11.34 -16.75 -18.86
N LEU A 89 11.48 -16.99 -17.55
CA LEU A 89 12.76 -16.93 -16.84
C LEU A 89 13.47 -18.28 -16.88
N GLY A 90 14.71 -18.30 -17.39
CA GLY A 90 15.63 -19.43 -17.22
C GLY A 90 16.30 -19.47 -15.83
N PRO A 91 16.90 -20.61 -15.43
CA PRO A 91 17.58 -20.77 -14.14
C PRO A 91 18.66 -19.72 -13.84
N GLU A 92 19.35 -19.23 -14.88
CA GLU A 92 20.38 -18.19 -14.82
C GLU A 92 19.86 -16.82 -14.33
N HIS A 93 18.54 -16.60 -14.41
CA HIS A 93 17.91 -15.36 -13.94
C HIS A 93 17.61 -15.38 -12.44
N ILE A 94 17.65 -16.56 -11.82
CA ILE A 94 17.34 -16.73 -10.40
C ILE A 94 18.63 -16.68 -9.60
N PRO A 95 18.80 -15.70 -8.70
CA PRO A 95 20.01 -15.56 -7.92
C PRO A 95 20.23 -16.76 -6.97
N SER A 96 21.50 -17.13 -6.78
CA SER A 96 21.88 -18.10 -5.74
C SER A 96 21.57 -17.55 -4.35
N LEU A 97 21.43 -18.44 -3.36
CA LEU A 97 21.19 -18.05 -1.96
C LEU A 97 22.21 -17.04 -1.44
N GLU A 98 23.50 -17.25 -1.73
CA GLU A 98 24.58 -16.32 -1.37
C GLU A 98 24.38 -14.93 -2.02
N THR A 99 24.11 -14.91 -3.33
CA THR A 99 23.85 -13.67 -4.07
C THR A 99 22.64 -12.93 -3.52
N MET A 100 21.58 -13.66 -3.15
CA MET A 100 20.38 -13.07 -2.56
C MET A 100 20.67 -12.42 -1.22
N ILE A 101 21.38 -13.10 -0.32
CA ILE A 101 21.73 -12.55 1.00
C ILE A 101 22.52 -11.24 0.84
N LEU A 102 23.51 -11.22 -0.05
CA LEU A 102 24.30 -10.02 -0.34
C LEU A 102 23.46 -8.87 -0.92
N LYS A 103 22.50 -9.19 -1.80
CA LYS A 103 21.60 -8.19 -2.40
C LYS A 103 20.56 -7.66 -1.42
N LEU A 104 19.97 -8.51 -0.56
CA LEU A 104 18.98 -8.13 0.45
C LEU A 104 19.56 -7.21 1.54
N GLN A 105 20.89 -7.18 1.69
CA GLN A 105 21.60 -6.25 2.56
C GLN A 105 21.83 -4.87 1.93
N GLN A 106 21.60 -4.70 0.63
CA GLN A 106 21.85 -3.44 -0.05
C GLN A 106 20.76 -2.40 0.30
N PRO A 107 21.11 -1.17 0.71
CA PRO A 107 20.13 -0.16 1.11
C PRO A 107 19.08 0.17 0.04
N TYR A 108 19.48 0.23 -1.23
CA TYR A 108 18.55 0.53 -2.32
C TYR A 108 17.55 -0.61 -2.58
N ILE A 109 17.95 -1.88 -2.36
CA ILE A 109 17.06 -3.04 -2.42
C ILE A 109 16.08 -3.01 -1.25
N GLN A 110 16.57 -2.76 -0.04
CA GLN A 110 15.72 -2.65 1.16
C GLN A 110 14.69 -1.53 1.00
N SER A 111 15.13 -0.36 0.54
CA SER A 111 14.24 0.77 0.24
C SER A 111 13.15 0.38 -0.76
N ALA A 112 13.53 -0.30 -1.86
CA ALA A 112 12.57 -0.73 -2.88
C ALA A 112 11.60 -1.79 -2.38
N LEU A 113 12.07 -2.79 -1.63
CA LEU A 113 11.21 -3.80 -1.02
C LEU A 113 10.23 -3.16 -0.03
N CYS A 114 10.70 -2.21 0.79
CA CYS A 114 9.85 -1.52 1.77
C CYS A 114 8.82 -0.64 1.08
N SER A 115 9.22 0.20 0.12
CA SER A 115 8.31 1.12 -0.56
C SER A 115 7.23 0.40 -1.39
N ASN A 116 7.49 -0.86 -1.79
CA ASN A 116 6.54 -1.77 -2.44
C ASN A 116 5.84 -2.74 -1.47
N GLY A 117 6.00 -2.56 -0.16
CA GLY A 117 5.29 -3.35 0.86
C GLY A 117 5.66 -4.82 0.98
N LEU A 118 6.82 -5.20 0.46
CA LEU A 118 7.28 -6.58 0.42
C LEU A 118 8.03 -6.99 1.68
N THR A 119 8.40 -6.06 2.57
CA THR A 119 9.09 -6.36 3.82
C THR A 119 8.72 -5.34 4.90
N THR A 120 9.04 -5.63 6.16
CA THR A 120 9.00 -4.69 7.29
C THR A 120 10.44 -4.31 7.69
N PHE A 121 10.60 -3.48 8.73
CA PHE A 121 11.91 -3.13 9.30
C PHE A 121 12.67 -4.35 9.84
N SER A 122 11.96 -5.41 10.21
CA SER A 122 12.52 -6.69 10.65
C SER A 122 13.11 -7.49 9.47
N PHE A 123 14.38 -7.85 9.60
CA PHE A 123 15.23 -8.64 8.68
C PHE A 123 14.53 -9.93 8.13
N PRO A 124 15.07 -10.53 7.04
CA PRO A 124 14.54 -10.49 5.68
C PRO A 124 13.27 -11.37 5.50
N GLN A 125 12.21 -11.11 6.25
CA GLN A 125 10.94 -11.81 6.02
C GLN A 125 10.14 -11.04 4.97
N LEU A 126 10.06 -11.63 3.78
CA LEU A 126 9.20 -11.08 2.74
C LEU A 126 7.74 -11.36 3.07
N ASN A 127 6.91 -10.32 3.01
CA ASN A 127 5.47 -10.43 3.19
C ASN A 127 4.80 -10.28 1.82
N MET A 128 4.32 -11.40 1.27
CA MET A 128 3.75 -11.46 -0.08
C MET A 128 2.26 -11.08 -0.14
N ARG A 129 1.62 -10.77 0.99
CA ARG A 129 0.20 -10.40 1.03
C ARG A 129 0.01 -8.94 0.61
N THR A 130 -0.03 -8.71 -0.69
CA THR A 130 -0.19 -7.38 -1.31
C THR A 130 -1.59 -7.11 -1.85
N ALA A 131 -2.49 -8.10 -1.77
CA ALA A 131 -3.88 -7.99 -2.21
C ALA A 131 -4.58 -6.76 -1.60
N ASN A 132 -5.50 -6.16 -2.36
CA ASN A 132 -6.26 -5.02 -1.88
C ASN A 132 -7.27 -5.49 -0.82
N PRO A 133 -7.33 -4.81 0.35
CA PRO A 133 -8.25 -5.19 1.41
C PRO A 133 -9.68 -4.75 1.09
N THR A 134 -10.66 -5.47 1.62
CA THR A 134 -12.06 -5.05 1.56
C THR A 134 -12.30 -3.87 2.52
N PRO A 135 -12.97 -2.79 2.09
CA PRO A 135 -13.28 -1.66 2.97
C PRO A 135 -14.23 -2.05 4.11
N THR A 136 -13.91 -1.62 5.33
CA THR A 136 -14.78 -1.78 6.51
C THR A 136 -15.46 -0.45 6.85
N ALA A 137 -16.79 -0.41 6.83
CA ALA A 137 -17.54 0.80 7.19
C ALA A 137 -17.61 0.99 8.71
N VAL A 138 -17.38 2.21 9.17
CA VAL A 138 -17.37 2.58 10.60
C VAL A 138 -18.17 3.86 10.81
N THR A 139 -19.02 3.89 11.84
CA THR A 139 -19.81 5.08 12.18
C THR A 139 -19.29 5.71 13.48
N LEU A 140 -18.98 7.01 13.43
CA LEU A 140 -18.47 7.83 14.54
C LEU A 140 -19.64 8.49 15.29
N ASN A 141 -20.34 7.69 16.10
CA ASN A 141 -21.48 8.18 16.88
C ASN A 141 -21.04 8.81 18.20
N GLU A 142 -20.01 8.26 18.84
CA GLU A 142 -19.53 8.73 20.12
C GLU A 142 -18.80 10.08 20.02
N PRO A 143 -18.84 10.93 21.06
CA PRO A 143 -18.09 12.19 21.09
C PRO A 143 -16.58 12.01 20.94
N SER A 144 -16.06 10.85 21.37
CA SER A 144 -14.67 10.44 21.16
C SER A 144 -14.61 8.97 20.77
N SER A 145 -14.02 8.68 19.62
CA SER A 145 -13.82 7.32 19.10
C SER A 145 -12.34 7.06 18.90
N ASN A 146 -11.83 5.92 19.41
CA ASN A 146 -10.43 5.54 19.34
C ASN A 146 -10.28 4.24 18.53
N TYR A 147 -9.38 4.23 17.56
CA TYR A 147 -9.08 3.08 16.72
C TYR A 147 -7.58 2.80 16.77
N ILE A 148 -7.21 1.56 17.07
CA ILE A 148 -5.83 1.08 17.11
C ILE A 148 -5.62 0.22 15.88
N LEU A 149 -4.64 0.58 15.06
CA LEU A 149 -4.43 0.00 13.74
C LEU A 149 -2.96 -0.42 13.61
N ASP A 150 -2.74 -1.72 13.41
CA ASP A 150 -1.40 -2.29 13.31
C ASP A 150 -0.78 -2.02 11.93
N SER A 151 0.55 -1.86 11.91
CA SER A 151 1.32 -1.52 10.70
C SER A 151 1.54 -2.68 9.73
N ASP A 152 1.39 -3.92 10.16
CA ASP A 152 1.71 -5.12 9.38
C ASP A 152 0.55 -5.63 8.52
N GLU A 153 -0.66 -5.10 8.72
CA GLU A 153 -1.84 -5.42 7.91
C GLU A 153 -2.26 -4.30 6.97
N LYS A 154 -2.47 -4.65 5.70
CA LYS A 154 -3.06 -3.74 4.71
C LYS A 154 -4.57 -3.71 4.98
N THR A 155 -5.09 -2.58 5.42
CA THR A 155 -6.49 -2.42 5.85
C THR A 155 -7.08 -1.12 5.33
N VAL A 156 -8.40 -1.10 5.13
CA VAL A 156 -9.16 0.08 4.71
C VAL A 156 -10.38 0.24 5.60
N TYR A 157 -10.58 1.46 6.10
CA TYR A 157 -11.77 1.84 6.85
C TYR A 157 -12.45 3.04 6.21
N ILE A 158 -13.78 3.01 6.14
CA ILE A 158 -14.61 4.13 5.69
C ILE A 158 -15.33 4.69 6.92
N PHE A 159 -14.79 5.76 7.48
CA PHE A 159 -15.35 6.44 8.63
C PHE A 159 -16.45 7.41 8.19
N ARG A 160 -17.59 7.37 8.88
CA ARG A 160 -18.72 8.27 8.67
C ARG A 160 -19.17 8.90 9.97
N ALA A 161 -19.44 10.20 9.97
CA ALA A 161 -20.10 10.89 11.07
C ALA A 161 -21.25 11.73 10.51
N ALA A 162 -22.34 11.85 11.26
CA ALA A 162 -23.46 12.70 10.87
C ALA A 162 -23.69 13.82 11.89
N ASN A 163 -24.21 14.93 11.37
CA ASN A 163 -24.65 16.10 12.14
C ASN A 163 -23.59 16.64 13.11
N PHE A 164 -22.33 16.72 12.68
CA PHE A 164 -21.27 17.33 13.47
C PHE A 164 -21.16 18.82 13.18
N VAL A 165 -20.79 19.59 14.21
CA VAL A 165 -20.47 21.02 14.09
C VAL A 165 -19.00 21.30 14.45
N GLN A 166 -18.31 20.36 15.09
CA GLN A 166 -16.87 20.41 15.30
C GLN A 166 -16.29 19.01 15.10
N ALA A 167 -15.09 18.92 14.55
CA ALA A 167 -14.38 17.65 14.50
C ALA A 167 -12.87 17.88 14.62
N GLN A 168 -12.21 16.94 15.28
CA GLN A 168 -10.78 16.92 15.47
C GLN A 168 -10.28 15.49 15.29
N LEU A 169 -9.14 15.34 14.63
CA LEU A 169 -8.42 14.09 14.46
C LEU A 169 -7.05 14.19 15.10
N MET A 170 -6.77 13.26 16.01
CA MET A 170 -5.43 13.02 16.52
C MET A 170 -4.96 11.65 16.05
N ILE A 171 -3.75 11.57 15.53
CA ILE A 171 -3.08 10.32 15.18
C ILE A 171 -1.83 10.23 16.03
N TYR A 172 -1.73 9.18 16.85
CA TYR A 172 -0.52 8.86 17.61
C TYR A 172 0.15 7.63 17.01
N VAL A 173 1.47 7.63 16.99
CA VAL A 173 2.30 6.54 16.48
C VAL A 173 3.04 5.92 17.65
N TYR A 174 2.83 4.63 17.88
CA TYR A 174 3.51 3.89 18.93
C TYR A 174 4.45 2.86 18.32
N HIS A 175 5.68 2.82 18.81
CA HIS A 175 6.61 1.73 18.51
C HIS A 175 6.37 0.58 19.46
N THR A 176 6.16 -0.63 18.93
CA THR A 176 6.12 -1.86 19.72
C THR A 176 7.54 -2.44 19.78
N PRO A 177 8.28 -2.31 20.90
CA PRO A 177 9.72 -2.63 20.93
C PRO A 177 10.03 -4.10 20.64
N ILE A 178 9.09 -5.00 20.95
CA ILE A 178 9.26 -6.45 20.82
C ILE A 178 9.13 -6.89 19.35
N SER A 179 8.14 -6.37 18.63
CA SER A 179 7.90 -6.73 17.22
C SER A 179 8.64 -5.84 16.24
N GLY A 180 9.07 -4.64 16.67
CA GLY A 180 9.58 -3.60 15.79
C GLY A 180 8.51 -2.97 14.89
N LEU A 181 7.24 -3.32 15.10
CA LEU A 181 6.10 -2.80 14.34
C LEU A 181 5.58 -1.51 14.96
N LEU A 182 5.00 -0.67 14.11
CA LEU A 182 4.25 0.52 14.51
C LEU A 182 2.78 0.17 14.77
N SER A 183 2.15 0.93 15.66
CA SER A 183 0.71 0.97 15.81
C SER A 183 0.23 2.42 15.72
N TYR A 184 -0.86 2.64 14.98
CA TYR A 184 -1.47 3.94 14.76
C TYR A 184 -2.75 4.04 15.56
N HIS A 185 -2.80 5.01 16.48
CA HIS A 185 -3.98 5.27 17.29
C HIS A 185 -4.69 6.51 16.74
N LEU A 186 -5.78 6.28 16.02
CA LEU A 186 -6.63 7.34 15.47
C LEU A 186 -7.70 7.68 16.49
N ARG A 187 -7.72 8.92 16.94
CA ARG A 187 -8.75 9.47 17.82
C ARG A 187 -9.53 10.54 17.08
N PHE A 188 -10.80 10.25 16.81
CA PHE A 188 -11.77 11.22 16.31
C PHE A 188 -12.54 11.79 17.49
N ASN A 189 -12.52 13.11 17.64
CA ASN A 189 -13.39 13.82 18.55
C ASN A 189 -14.43 14.59 17.74
N ILE A 190 -15.72 14.32 17.97
CA ILE A 190 -16.83 14.87 17.20
C ILE A 190 -17.74 15.68 18.14
N GLY A 191 -17.82 16.99 17.89
CA GLY A 191 -18.73 17.90 18.57
C GLY A 191 -20.03 18.08 17.79
N ARG A 192 -21.15 18.07 18.50
CA ARG A 192 -22.51 18.31 17.96
C ARG A 192 -23.13 19.50 18.68
N GLU A 193 -24.22 20.07 18.14
CA GLU A 193 -24.84 21.30 18.67
C GLU A 193 -25.05 21.28 20.19
N ASN A 194 -25.48 20.13 20.74
CA ASN A 194 -25.76 19.97 22.17
C ASN A 194 -24.57 19.40 22.98
N SER A 195 -23.46 19.09 22.32
CA SER A 195 -22.29 18.45 22.92
C SER A 195 -21.04 18.87 22.15
N LEU A 196 -20.65 20.14 22.35
CA LEU A 196 -19.44 20.70 21.76
C LEU A 196 -18.18 20.12 22.41
N LEU A 197 -17.09 20.13 21.65
CA LEU A 197 -15.79 19.71 22.14
C LEU A 197 -15.30 20.68 23.22
N GLN A 198 -14.86 20.14 24.36
CA GLN A 198 -14.41 20.92 25.53
C GLN A 198 -12.89 21.19 25.52
N THR A 199 -12.18 20.80 24.46
CA THR A 199 -10.73 21.03 24.37
C THR A 199 -10.43 22.46 23.94
N VAL A 200 -9.41 23.06 24.55
CA VAL A 200 -8.94 24.43 24.23
C VAL A 200 -8.45 24.57 22.79
N THR A 201 -8.10 23.45 22.16
CA THR A 201 -7.65 23.41 20.75
C THR A 201 -8.81 23.21 19.78
N ALA A 202 -10.07 23.12 20.22
CA ALA A 202 -11.18 22.88 19.30
C ALA A 202 -11.44 24.12 18.44
N ALA A 203 -11.60 23.90 17.13
CA ALA A 203 -12.06 24.96 16.23
C ALA A 203 -13.48 25.43 16.60
N HIS A 204 -13.86 26.63 16.17
CA HIS A 204 -15.22 27.12 16.34
C HIS A 204 -16.25 26.19 15.68
N PRO A 205 -17.43 26.01 16.29
CA PRO A 205 -18.48 25.21 15.69
C PRO A 205 -18.94 25.81 14.36
N PHE A 206 -19.26 24.94 13.41
CA PHE A 206 -19.87 25.31 12.16
C PHE A 206 -21.23 25.95 12.41
N HIS A 207 -21.63 26.87 11.54
CA HIS A 207 -22.95 27.50 11.62
C HIS A 207 -24.08 26.50 11.38
N GLU A 208 -23.84 25.50 10.54
CA GLU A 208 -24.77 24.41 10.23
C GLU A 208 -24.09 23.07 10.43
N PRO A 209 -24.81 22.03 10.90
CA PRO A 209 -24.30 20.67 10.95
C PRO A 209 -23.82 20.19 9.57
N ALA A 210 -22.86 19.28 9.59
CA ALA A 210 -22.33 18.61 8.41
C ALA A 210 -22.22 17.10 8.66
N ASP A 211 -22.10 16.35 7.57
CA ASP A 211 -21.72 14.95 7.59
C ASP A 211 -20.27 14.81 7.15
N LEU A 212 -19.57 13.81 7.70
CA LEU A 212 -18.19 13.48 7.40
C LEU A 212 -18.14 12.14 6.70
N THR A 213 -17.38 12.06 5.61
CA THR A 213 -16.84 10.79 5.10
C THR A 213 -15.32 10.89 5.04
N ALA A 214 -14.64 9.94 5.68
CA ALA A 214 -13.18 9.84 5.64
C ALA A 214 -12.74 8.41 5.28
N VAL A 215 -11.70 8.30 4.47
CA VAL A 215 -11.05 7.03 4.14
C VAL A 215 -9.77 6.91 4.94
N TYR A 216 -9.58 5.81 5.63
CA TYR A 216 -8.28 5.38 6.12
C TYR A 216 -7.77 4.22 5.28
N TYR A 217 -6.48 4.25 4.95
CA TYR A 217 -5.80 3.17 4.25
C TYR A 217 -4.40 2.96 4.84
N ASN A 218 -4.16 1.81 5.48
CA ASN A 218 -2.80 1.35 5.70
C ASN A 218 -2.22 0.81 4.38
N ALA A 219 -1.35 1.58 3.73
CA ALA A 219 -0.81 1.25 2.42
C ALA A 219 0.21 0.10 2.45
N ARG A 220 0.92 -0.05 3.57
CA ARG A 220 2.13 -0.86 3.73
C ARG A 220 3.22 -0.60 2.68
N GLY A 221 3.17 0.50 1.95
CA GLY A 221 4.06 0.81 0.83
C GLY A 221 3.29 1.43 -0.33
N ALA A 222 3.31 2.76 -0.41
CA ALA A 222 2.50 3.52 -1.36
C ALA A 222 3.05 3.54 -2.81
N THR A 223 4.14 2.80 -3.09
CA THR A 223 4.66 2.62 -4.47
C THR A 223 3.82 1.64 -5.27
N LEU A 224 3.13 0.70 -4.59
CA LEU A 224 2.33 -0.33 -5.26
C LEU A 224 1.26 0.28 -6.16
N LEU A 225 1.23 -0.17 -7.42
CA LEU A 225 0.23 0.26 -8.39
C LEU A 225 -1.19 -0.15 -7.98
N SER A 226 -1.36 -1.34 -7.37
CA SER A 226 -2.65 -1.77 -6.81
C SER A 226 -3.15 -0.85 -5.72
N PHE A 227 -2.27 -0.34 -4.86
CA PHE A 227 -2.66 0.62 -3.82
C PHE A 227 -3.24 1.89 -4.44
N ARG A 228 -2.52 2.50 -5.40
CA ARG A 228 -2.97 3.74 -6.06
C ARG A 228 -4.29 3.55 -6.79
N SER A 229 -4.41 2.45 -7.55
CA SER A 229 -5.63 2.13 -8.30
C SER A 229 -6.81 1.85 -7.37
N HIS A 230 -6.58 1.14 -6.26
CA HIS A 230 -7.61 0.88 -5.27
C HIS A 230 -8.05 2.15 -4.54
N LEU A 231 -7.10 3.00 -4.14
CA LEU A 231 -7.43 4.27 -3.51
C LEU A 231 -8.27 5.16 -4.45
N GLN A 232 -7.95 5.20 -5.75
CA GLN A 232 -8.78 5.91 -6.72
C GLN A 232 -10.21 5.37 -6.76
N ILE A 233 -10.40 4.05 -6.80
CA ILE A 233 -11.75 3.43 -6.74
C ILE A 233 -12.49 3.87 -5.48
N LEU A 234 -11.83 3.85 -4.31
CA LEU A 234 -12.44 4.29 -3.05
C LEU A 234 -12.80 5.78 -3.06
N VAL A 235 -11.99 6.62 -3.72
CA VAL A 235 -12.29 8.04 -3.90
C VAL A 235 -13.52 8.23 -4.79
N ASP A 236 -13.59 7.52 -5.91
CA ASP A 236 -14.70 7.59 -6.86
C ASP A 236 -16.00 7.04 -6.26
N GLU A 237 -15.93 6.02 -5.42
CA GLU A 237 -17.12 5.39 -4.79
C GLU A 237 -17.62 6.17 -3.57
N HIS A 238 -16.71 6.67 -2.73
CA HIS A 238 -17.08 7.24 -1.42
C HIS A 238 -16.96 8.75 -1.33
N HIS A 239 -16.33 9.42 -2.30
CA HIS A 239 -16.14 10.87 -2.33
C HIS A 239 -15.66 11.43 -0.97
N PRO A 240 -14.59 10.89 -0.38
CA PRO A 240 -14.23 11.22 0.99
C PRO A 240 -13.75 12.67 1.10
N MET A 241 -14.15 13.34 2.18
CA MET A 241 -13.67 14.70 2.49
C MET A 241 -12.22 14.67 2.96
N ILE A 242 -11.83 13.57 3.63
CA ILE A 242 -10.49 13.37 4.16
C ILE A 242 -9.98 11.97 3.76
N ILE A 243 -8.73 11.89 3.35
CA ILE A 243 -8.00 10.63 3.19
C ILE A 243 -6.85 10.59 4.19
N ILE A 244 -6.74 9.48 4.92
CA ILE A 244 -5.68 9.18 5.87
C ILE A 244 -4.93 7.96 5.34
N VAL A 245 -3.65 8.09 5.06
CA VAL A 245 -2.80 6.97 4.62
C VAL A 245 -1.68 6.76 5.63
N THR A 246 -1.51 5.55 6.13
CA THR A 246 -0.38 5.18 7.01
C THR A 246 0.51 4.13 6.35
N GLU A 247 1.70 3.91 6.91
CA GLU A 247 2.73 3.05 6.30
C GLU A 247 2.99 3.42 4.84
N THR A 248 3.06 4.72 4.56
CA THR A 248 3.28 5.22 3.20
C THR A 248 4.68 4.85 2.71
N ARG A 249 5.65 4.85 3.63
CA ARG A 249 7.09 4.58 3.40
C ARG A 249 7.72 5.47 2.34
N LEU A 250 7.07 6.61 2.09
CA LEU A 250 7.40 7.61 1.09
C LEU A 250 7.16 8.99 1.70
N GLY A 251 7.87 9.99 1.19
CA GLY A 251 7.91 11.32 1.78
C GLY A 251 6.87 12.28 1.22
N ALA A 252 7.10 13.56 1.51
CA ALA A 252 6.26 14.68 1.07
C ALA A 252 6.04 14.74 -0.45
N ARG A 253 7.08 14.44 -1.25
CA ARG A 253 7.01 14.57 -2.71
C ARG A 253 5.96 13.64 -3.28
N GLU A 254 5.98 12.37 -2.87
CA GLU A 254 5.05 11.36 -3.32
C GLU A 254 3.64 11.61 -2.78
N ALA A 255 3.53 12.13 -1.55
CA ALA A 255 2.26 12.57 -0.97
C ALA A 255 1.58 13.65 -1.84
N ASN A 256 2.33 14.71 -2.19
CA ASN A 256 1.82 15.81 -3.01
C ASN A 256 1.46 15.35 -4.42
N GLN A 257 2.26 14.46 -5.01
CA GLN A 257 1.96 13.91 -6.33
C GLN A 257 0.63 13.12 -6.29
N LEU A 258 0.47 12.20 -5.34
CA LEU A 258 -0.75 11.41 -5.23
C LEU A 258 -1.97 12.28 -4.90
N ALA A 259 -1.84 13.25 -4.01
CA ALA A 259 -2.92 14.17 -3.70
C ALA A 259 -3.35 14.98 -4.93
N SER A 260 -2.40 15.46 -5.73
CA SER A 260 -2.67 16.16 -7.00
C SER A 260 -3.40 15.24 -7.99
N ASP A 261 -2.97 14.00 -8.14
CA ASP A 261 -3.61 13.01 -9.02
C ASP A 261 -5.07 12.74 -8.58
N LEU A 262 -5.31 12.67 -7.27
CA LEU A 262 -6.64 12.49 -6.67
C LEU A 262 -7.46 13.80 -6.54
N ARG A 263 -6.89 14.96 -6.89
CA ARG A 263 -7.49 16.30 -6.74
C ARG A 263 -7.80 16.71 -5.30
N TYR A 264 -6.93 16.36 -4.37
CA TYR A 264 -6.95 16.87 -2.99
C TYR A 264 -5.94 17.99 -2.84
N ASN A 265 -6.42 19.16 -2.43
CA ASN A 265 -5.66 20.41 -2.54
C ASN A 265 -4.89 20.77 -1.27
N GLN A 266 -5.11 20.04 -0.19
CA GLN A 266 -4.40 20.22 1.07
C GLN A 266 -3.75 18.90 1.49
N VAL A 267 -2.46 18.99 1.82
CA VAL A 267 -1.64 17.85 2.22
C VAL A 267 -0.94 18.17 3.54
N ILE A 268 -1.13 17.31 4.53
CA ILE A 268 -0.32 17.25 5.74
C ILE A 268 0.36 15.89 5.73
N PHE A 269 1.63 15.81 6.12
CA PHE A 269 2.36 14.55 6.12
C PHE A 269 3.33 14.46 7.29
N MET A 270 3.59 13.24 7.73
CA MET A 270 4.72 12.86 8.57
C MET A 270 5.60 11.92 7.74
N ASN A 271 6.90 12.24 7.65
CA ASN A 271 7.82 11.39 6.91
C ASN A 271 8.04 10.05 7.62
N PRO A 272 8.27 8.95 6.89
CA PRO A 272 8.73 7.71 7.49
C PRO A 272 10.09 7.89 8.18
N ILE A 273 10.34 7.12 9.24
CA ILE A 273 11.64 7.04 9.89
C ILE A 273 12.31 5.74 9.41
N GLY A 274 13.43 5.87 8.70
CA GLY A 274 14.07 4.74 8.04
C GLY A 274 13.17 4.17 6.93
N TYR A 275 12.79 2.90 7.04
CA TYR A 275 11.96 2.21 6.04
C TYR A 275 10.51 1.93 6.49
N CYS A 276 10.08 2.51 7.60
CA CYS A 276 8.76 2.23 8.18
C CYS A 276 7.99 3.49 8.52
N GLY A 277 6.68 3.31 8.53
CA GLY A 277 5.71 4.35 8.80
C GLY A 277 5.53 5.37 7.70
N GLY A 278 5.38 6.62 8.11
CA GLY A 278 4.91 7.70 7.26
C GLY A 278 3.38 7.79 7.27
N ILE A 279 2.89 9.02 7.33
CA ILE A 279 1.46 9.34 7.37
C ILE A 279 1.19 10.43 6.35
N TRP A 280 0.15 10.27 5.55
CA TRP A 280 -0.38 11.33 4.67
C TRP A 280 -1.83 11.62 5.04
N LEU A 281 -2.16 12.90 5.11
CA LEU A 281 -3.51 13.42 5.30
C LEU A 281 -3.85 14.33 4.13
N PHE A 282 -4.90 13.98 3.39
CA PHE A 282 -5.40 14.76 2.28
C PHE A 282 -6.77 15.32 2.61
N SER A 283 -7.03 16.58 2.27
CA SER A 283 -8.34 17.22 2.43
C SER A 283 -8.86 17.77 1.11
N ASP A 284 -10.13 17.50 0.83
CA ASP A 284 -10.84 18.17 -0.26
C ASP A 284 -11.30 19.54 0.23
N LEU A 285 -10.54 20.58 -0.11
CA LEU A 285 -10.83 21.97 0.27
C LEU A 285 -12.16 22.50 -0.27
N ARG A 286 -12.87 21.78 -1.15
CA ARG A 286 -14.24 22.15 -1.53
C ARG A 286 -15.27 21.79 -0.45
N SER A 287 -14.91 20.87 0.44
CA SER A 287 -15.80 20.30 1.45
C SER A 287 -15.30 20.61 2.87
N LEU A 288 -13.98 20.52 3.09
CA LEU A 288 -13.38 20.64 4.41
C LEU A 288 -11.90 21.02 4.29
N SER A 289 -11.41 21.84 5.21
CA SER A 289 -9.98 22.07 5.40
C SER A 289 -9.50 21.55 6.76
N LEU A 290 -8.21 21.31 6.85
CA LEU A 290 -7.51 20.87 8.04
C LEU A 290 -6.71 22.03 8.62
N GLU A 291 -7.00 22.39 9.86
CA GLU A 291 -6.17 23.31 10.63
C GLU A 291 -5.21 22.51 11.49
N HIS A 292 -3.92 22.81 11.37
CA HIS A 292 -2.88 22.12 12.10
C HIS A 292 -2.87 22.52 13.59
N ILE A 293 -2.93 21.53 14.48
CA ILE A 293 -2.83 21.72 15.94
C ILE A 293 -1.42 21.38 16.42
N VAL A 294 -0.94 20.19 16.07
CA VAL A 294 0.34 19.68 16.52
C VAL A 294 0.89 18.67 15.51
N GLN A 295 2.21 18.66 15.34
CA GLN A 295 2.92 17.65 14.59
C GLN A 295 4.28 17.44 15.23
N GLY A 296 4.57 16.19 15.56
CA GLY A 296 5.86 15.74 16.07
C GLY A 296 6.29 14.47 15.34
N ASP A 297 7.30 13.80 15.88
CA ASP A 297 7.80 12.54 15.32
C ASP A 297 6.84 11.36 15.56
N ASP A 298 5.93 11.49 16.54
CA ASP A 298 5.02 10.44 17.00
C ASP A 298 3.54 10.85 16.99
N GLN A 299 3.20 12.07 16.54
CA GLN A 299 1.81 12.51 16.50
C GLN A 299 1.51 13.55 15.41
N ILE A 300 0.28 13.50 14.89
CA ILE A 300 -0.36 14.60 14.13
C ILE A 300 -1.71 14.90 14.77
N GLY A 301 -2.03 16.17 14.95
CA GLY A 301 -3.33 16.66 15.37
C GLY A 301 -3.85 17.74 14.45
N VAL A 302 -5.09 17.61 14.02
CA VAL A 302 -5.77 18.59 13.14
C VAL A 302 -7.21 18.84 13.57
N ASN A 303 -7.66 20.09 13.45
CA ASN A 303 -9.07 20.43 13.46
C ASN A 303 -9.64 20.38 12.05
N PHE A 304 -10.93 20.10 11.96
CA PHE A 304 -11.68 20.15 10.71
C PHE A 304 -12.39 21.49 10.65
N LEU A 305 -12.09 22.29 9.64
CA LEU A 305 -12.76 23.57 9.38
C LEU A 305 -13.65 23.45 8.16
N ARG A 306 -14.83 24.06 8.22
CA ARG A 306 -15.70 24.22 7.07
C ARG A 306 -15.15 25.31 6.15
N VAL A 307 -15.17 25.04 4.84
CA VAL A 307 -14.74 25.99 3.79
C VAL A 307 -15.93 26.77 3.26
#